data_AF-A0A1B8YAL1-F1
#
_entry.id   AF-A0A1B8YAL1-F1
#
_cell.length_a   1.000
_cell.length_b   1.000
_cell.length_c   1.000
_cell.angle_alpha   90.00
_cell.angle_beta   90.00
_cell.angle_gamma   90.00
#
_symmetry.space_group_name_H-M   'P 1'
#
loop_
_entity.id
_entity.type
_entity.pdbx_description
1 polymer ?
#
loop_
_entity_poly.entity_id
_entity_poly.type
_entity_poly.pdbx_seq_one_letter_code
_entity_poly.pdbx_strand_id
1 'polypeptide(L)'
;MRTLCYRHLLVLIYTIGEINKDPEILPNVTLGYRIYDSWASGMISFAGAFSILSGTEQPIPNYSCWNNRKVVGFIGDLSSESSLSIAWLAGIYRYPQ
;
A
#
# COMPACT_ATOMS: atom_id res chain seq x y z
N MET A 1 2.54 14.51 -12.23
CA MET A 1 2.93 13.07 -12.16
C MET A 1 3.98 12.77 -13.21
N ARG A 2 5.13 12.22 -12.82
CA ARG A 2 6.13 11.69 -13.78
C ARG A 2 5.54 10.46 -14.49
N THR A 3 5.81 10.31 -15.79
CA THR A 3 5.22 9.27 -16.65
C THR A 3 5.51 7.83 -16.17
N LEU A 4 6.64 7.60 -15.48
CA LEU A 4 7.00 6.30 -14.91
C LEU A 4 6.04 5.85 -13.79
N CYS A 5 5.74 6.72 -12.82
CA CYS A 5 4.86 6.39 -11.68
C CYS A 5 3.46 5.99 -12.17
N TYR A 6 2.98 6.64 -13.22
CA TYR A 6 1.67 6.33 -13.80
C TYR A 6 1.63 4.93 -14.45
N ARG A 7 2.71 4.49 -15.10
CA ARG A 7 2.78 3.13 -15.64
C ARG A 7 2.77 2.07 -14.55
N HIS A 8 3.54 2.25 -13.48
CA HIS A 8 3.56 1.32 -12.35
C HIS A 8 2.19 1.23 -11.65
N LEU A 9 1.50 2.37 -11.51
CA LEU A 9 0.13 2.43 -11.01
C LEU A 9 -0.83 1.57 -11.87
N LEU A 10 -0.79 1.75 -13.19
CA LEU A 10 -1.63 0.98 -14.11
C LEU A 10 -1.32 -0.51 -14.07
N VAL A 11 -0.05 -0.89 -13.99
CA VAL A 11 0.37 -2.29 -13.87
C VAL A 11 -0.21 -2.90 -12.59
N LEU A 12 -0.10 -2.23 -11.45
CA LEU A 12 -0.66 -2.72 -10.17
C LEU A 12 -2.17 -2.94 -10.27
N ILE A 13 -2.92 -1.95 -10.78
CA ILE A 13 -4.37 -2.02 -10.92
C ILE A 13 -4.76 -3.17 -11.86
N TYR A 14 -4.07 -3.30 -12.99
CA TYR A 14 -4.32 -4.36 -13.96
C TYR A 14 -4.02 -5.74 -13.37
N THR A 15 -2.85 -5.94 -12.75
CA THR A 15 -2.44 -7.20 -12.15
C THR A 15 -3.42 -7.65 -11.05
N ILE A 16 -3.88 -6.75 -10.19
CA ILE A 16 -4.91 -7.09 -9.19
C ILE A 16 -6.23 -7.47 -9.86
N GLY A 17 -6.60 -6.78 -10.96
CA GLY A 17 -7.75 -7.14 -11.78
C GLY A 17 -7.67 -8.54 -12.37
N GLU A 18 -6.50 -8.95 -12.85
CA GLU A 18 -6.29 -10.30 -13.39
C GLU A 18 -6.27 -11.36 -12.28
N ILE A 19 -5.61 -11.10 -11.15
CA ILE A 19 -5.65 -11.99 -9.97
C ILE A 19 -7.09 -12.25 -9.52
N ASN A 20 -7.91 -11.20 -9.41
CA ASN A 20 -9.30 -11.34 -8.97
C ASN A 20 -10.21 -12.08 -9.97
N LYS A 21 -9.80 -12.22 -11.24
CA LYS A 21 -10.55 -12.98 -12.26
C LYS A 21 -10.11 -14.43 -12.37
N ASP A 22 -8.90 -14.74 -11.88
CA ASP A 22 -8.33 -16.07 -11.97
C ASP A 22 -8.86 -16.96 -10.83
N PRO A 23 -9.67 -17.99 -11.13
CA PRO A 23 -10.20 -18.87 -10.08
C PRO A 23 -9.12 -19.76 -9.44
N GLU A 24 -7.93 -19.87 -10.03
CA GLU A 24 -6.80 -20.63 -9.46
C GLU A 24 -6.02 -19.82 -8.41
N ILE A 25 -6.09 -18.49 -8.47
CA ILE A 25 -5.36 -17.58 -7.58
C ILE A 25 -6.33 -16.91 -6.62
N LEU A 26 -6.20 -17.20 -5.32
CA LEU A 26 -7.06 -16.66 -4.25
C LEU A 26 -8.57 -16.90 -4.48
N PRO A 27 -9.02 -18.15 -4.65
CA PRO A 27 -10.43 -18.45 -4.87
C PRO A 27 -11.32 -17.93 -3.73
N ASN A 28 -12.46 -17.34 -4.09
CA ASN A 28 -13.43 -16.74 -3.16
C ASN A 28 -12.88 -15.57 -2.32
N VAL A 29 -11.77 -14.96 -2.72
CA VAL A 29 -11.20 -13.78 -2.08
C VAL A 29 -11.09 -12.67 -3.13
N THR A 30 -11.46 -11.44 -2.75
CA THR A 30 -11.23 -10.26 -3.59
C THR A 30 -10.09 -9.45 -3.00
N LEU A 31 -8.99 -9.35 -3.74
CA LEU A 31 -7.86 -8.51 -3.40
C LEU A 31 -8.17 -7.05 -3.74
N GLY A 32 -8.12 -6.19 -2.72
CA GLY A 32 -8.23 -4.74 -2.89
C GLY A 32 -6.86 -4.06 -2.79
N TYR A 33 -6.83 -2.75 -3.03
CA TYR A 33 -5.64 -1.93 -2.90
C TYR A 33 -5.98 -0.52 -2.38
N ARG A 34 -4.98 0.12 -1.76
CA ARG A 34 -5.00 1.54 -1.41
C ARG A 34 -3.66 2.14 -1.81
N ILE A 35 -3.70 3.22 -2.58
CA ILE A 35 -2.53 3.77 -3.26
C ILE A 35 -2.36 5.21 -2.80
N TYR A 36 -1.11 5.60 -2.54
CA TYR A 36 -0.75 6.95 -2.13
C TYR A 36 0.45 7.42 -2.96
N ASP A 37 0.51 8.71 -3.27
CA ASP A 37 1.65 9.31 -3.97
C ASP A 37 2.69 9.76 -2.94
N SER A 38 3.86 9.10 -2.93
CA SER A 38 4.93 9.38 -1.98
C SER A 38 5.71 10.66 -2.28
N TRP A 39 5.61 11.19 -3.51
CA TRP A 39 6.48 12.24 -4.05
C TRP A 39 7.99 11.99 -3.82
N ALA A 40 8.39 10.72 -3.74
CA ALA A 40 9.75 10.29 -3.40
C ALA A 40 10.28 10.88 -2.06
N SER A 41 9.39 11.28 -1.15
CA SER A 41 9.73 11.85 0.16
C SER A 41 9.54 10.82 1.28
N GLY A 42 10.54 10.69 2.16
CA GLY A 42 10.42 9.84 3.35
C GLY A 42 9.24 10.24 4.26
N MET A 43 9.05 11.54 4.49
CA MET A 43 7.96 12.03 5.35
C MET A 43 6.57 11.75 4.76
N ILE A 44 6.38 12.00 3.47
CA ILE A 44 5.09 11.79 2.79
C ILE A 44 4.78 10.30 2.69
N SER A 45 5.76 9.47 2.36
CA SER A 45 5.59 8.00 2.34
C SER A 45 5.29 7.41 3.71
N PHE A 46 5.94 7.90 4.78
CA PHE A 46 5.63 7.51 6.15
C PHE A 46 4.18 7.86 6.51
N ALA A 47 3.75 9.10 6.25
CA ALA A 47 2.40 9.56 6.52
C ALA A 47 1.35 8.76 5.72
N GLY A 48 1.62 8.49 4.44
CA GLY A 48 0.76 7.68 3.58
C GLY A 48 0.64 6.23 4.05
N ALA A 49 1.75 5.59 4.42
CA ALA A 49 1.74 4.23 4.96
C ALA A 49 0.98 4.16 6.30
N PHE A 50 1.12 5.16 7.15
CA PHE A 50 0.40 5.21 8.43
C PHE A 50 -1.09 5.50 8.26
N SER A 51 -1.47 6.36 7.30
CA SER A 51 -2.86 6.55 6.86
C SER A 51 -3.47 5.25 6.31
N ILE A 52 -2.68 4.46 5.57
CA ILE A 52 -3.10 3.10 5.19
C ILE A 52 -3.31 2.29 6.48
N LEU A 53 -2.34 2.13 7.37
CA LEU A 53 -2.54 1.33 8.59
C LEU A 53 -3.73 1.76 9.45
N SER A 54 -3.99 3.07 9.55
CA SER A 54 -5.12 3.60 10.33
C SER A 54 -6.48 3.37 9.65
N GLY A 55 -6.49 3.22 8.33
CA GLY A 55 -7.70 3.17 7.51
C GLY A 55 -8.34 4.54 7.27
N THR A 56 -7.78 5.63 7.83
CA THR A 56 -8.28 7.00 7.67
C THR A 56 -7.33 7.82 6.82
N GLU A 57 -7.75 9.01 6.36
CA GLU A 57 -6.83 9.94 5.67
C GLU A 57 -5.74 10.50 6.59
N GLN A 58 -5.94 10.39 7.90
CA GLN A 58 -5.05 10.96 8.90
C GLN A 58 -4.17 9.87 9.52
N PRO A 59 -2.88 10.15 9.73
CA PRO A 59 -1.95 9.24 10.38
C PRO A 59 -2.23 9.17 11.90
N ILE A 60 -3.30 8.48 12.33
CA ILE A 60 -3.71 8.36 13.75
C ILE A 60 -3.06 7.13 14.39
N PRO A 61 -2.17 7.28 15.39
CA PRO A 61 -1.52 6.16 16.06
C PRO A 61 -2.51 5.27 16.81
N ASN A 62 -2.25 3.96 16.79
CA ASN A 62 -3.04 2.93 17.48
C ASN A 62 -4.55 2.91 17.13
N TYR A 63 -4.93 3.56 16.04
CA TYR A 63 -6.26 3.52 15.49
C TYR A 63 -6.29 2.64 14.24
N SER A 64 -7.38 1.91 14.03
CA SER A 64 -7.59 1.10 12.83
C SER A 64 -9.09 1.01 12.56
N CYS A 65 -9.57 1.65 11.49
CA CYS A 65 -10.98 1.59 11.07
C CYS A 65 -11.21 0.62 9.90
N TRP A 66 -10.37 -0.40 9.78
CA TRP A 66 -10.42 -1.31 8.64
C TRP A 66 -11.64 -2.23 8.59
N ASN A 67 -12.49 -2.24 9.63
CA ASN A 67 -13.66 -3.13 9.73
C ASN A 67 -13.27 -4.59 9.41
N ASN A 68 -13.96 -5.27 8.48
CA ASN A 68 -13.61 -6.64 8.01
C ASN A 68 -12.49 -6.69 6.96
N ARG A 69 -11.93 -5.55 6.53
CA ARG A 69 -10.82 -5.50 5.57
C ARG A 69 -9.51 -5.57 6.36
N LYS A 70 -8.47 -6.15 5.77
CA LYS A 70 -7.13 -6.18 6.39
C LYS A 70 -6.10 -5.82 5.36
N VAL A 71 -5.17 -4.94 5.74
CA VAL A 71 -3.91 -4.77 5.02
C VAL A 71 -3.14 -6.08 5.18
N VAL A 72 -2.59 -6.60 4.08
CA VAL A 72 -1.79 -7.84 4.09
C VAL A 72 -0.31 -7.56 3.85
N GLY A 73 0.02 -6.38 3.34
CA GLY A 73 1.37 -5.95 3.05
C GLY A 73 1.40 -4.62 2.31
N PHE A 74 2.61 -4.10 2.13
CA PHE A 74 2.88 -2.89 1.37
C PHE A 74 3.60 -3.24 0.05
N ILE A 75 3.36 -2.42 -0.97
CA ILE A 75 4.17 -2.40 -2.18
C ILE A 75 4.66 -0.97 -2.32
N GLY A 76 5.98 -0.77 -2.24
CA GLY A 76 6.58 0.55 -2.34
C GLY A 76 8.08 0.49 -2.06
N ASP A 77 8.89 1.50 -2.38
CA ASP A 77 8.67 2.54 -3.40
C ASP A 77 9.94 2.64 -4.29
N LEU A 78 9.87 3.37 -5.39
CA LEU A 78 11.00 3.53 -6.33
C LEU A 78 12.21 4.24 -5.72
N SER A 79 12.01 5.08 -4.71
CA SER A 79 13.09 5.72 -3.95
C SER A 79 13.45 4.89 -2.71
N SER A 80 14.74 4.71 -2.47
CA SER A 80 15.23 4.02 -1.27
C SER A 80 14.86 4.76 0.03
N GLU A 81 14.80 6.09 0.00
CA GLU A 81 14.45 6.90 1.17
C GLU A 81 12.98 6.69 1.58
N SER A 82 12.06 6.74 0.62
CA SER A 82 10.64 6.48 0.87
C SER A 82 10.41 5.01 1.21
N SER A 83 11.11 4.08 0.54
CA SER A 83 11.06 2.66 0.87
C SER A 83 11.46 2.38 2.31
N LEU A 84 12.57 2.95 2.77
CA LEU A 84 13.05 2.78 4.15
C LEU A 84 12.06 3.35 5.16
N SER A 85 11.44 4.48 4.83
CA SER A 85 10.44 5.13 5.68
C SER A 85 9.19 4.25 5.86
N ILE A 86 8.71 3.62 4.78
CA ILE A 86 7.61 2.64 4.84
C ILE A 86 8.06 1.38 5.62
N ALA A 87 9.30 0.90 5.39
CA ALA A 87 9.80 -0.35 5.98
C ALA A 87 9.94 -0.27 7.49
N TRP A 88 10.33 0.90 8.02
CA TRP A 88 10.35 1.16 9.46
C TRP A 88 8.97 0.97 10.08
N LEU A 89 7.95 1.57 9.47
CA LEU A 89 6.58 1.47 9.96
C LEU A 89 6.05 0.04 9.81
N ALA A 90 6.22 -0.57 8.65
CA ALA A 90 5.81 -1.94 8.37
C ALA A 90 6.47 -2.92 9.35
N GLY A 91 7.76 -2.74 9.67
CA GLY A 91 8.49 -3.55 10.65
C GLY A 91 7.92 -3.45 12.07
N ILE A 92 7.59 -2.23 12.54
CA ILE A 92 6.98 -2.02 13.86
C ILE A 92 5.63 -2.74 13.97
N TYR A 93 4.80 -2.61 12.93
CA TYR A 93 3.46 -3.21 12.89
C TYR A 93 3.42 -4.64 12.34
N ARG A 94 4.59 -5.20 11.99
CA ARG A 94 4.78 -6.57 11.46
C ARG A 94 4.03 -6.87 10.16
N TYR A 95 4.00 -5.91 9.24
CA TYR A 95 3.54 -6.11 7.87
C TYR A 95 4.73 -6.36 6.94
N PRO A 96 4.59 -7.24 5.94
CA PRO A 96 5.59 -7.38 4.89
C PRO A 96 5.58 -6.14 3.98
N GLN A 97 6.77 -5.78 3.49
CA GLN A 97 7.01 -4.88 2.38
C GLN A 97 8.01 -5.53 1.44
#